data_AF-A0A7X8KNY1-F1
#
_entry.id   AF-A0A7X8KNY1-F1
#
_cell.length_a   1.000
_cell.length_b   1.000
_cell.length_c   1.000
_cell.angle_alpha   90.00
_cell.angle_beta   90.00
_cell.angle_gamma   90.00
#
_symmetry.space_group_name_H-M   'P 1'
#
loop_
_entity.id
_entity.type
_entity.pdbx_description
1 polymer ?
#
loop_
_entity_poly.entity_id
_entity_poly.type
_entity_poly.pdbx_seq_one_letter_code
_entity_poly.pdbx_strand_id
1 'polypeptide(L)'
;MIRKKLTIAMVLLLLMFSLCSCGQVNYKSMDAYTANSMDKLVSKAGENVYMKGHQKTAEREVDYTYTVGLDENGERYYIYTDNAGYEEIVEGGRGYGYSPKTGKLFLVAYIGDAYESEMNDLWNSFPIVLCGDYENDDQYITSIEEKGNNITVNYDFPDETGEAEEGARVLTTYVADAKTLFFKSSKSVFIAADGTETKTIETTMERNKAYTIDEKYNYIFTDENTRTVTVIVNPGTAEEQTHVFMLPIDVTIYLSTQPEMKAYANAACTIPLPAAELDENGNYPLKTTIYLLPAEK
;
A
#
# COMPACT_ATOMS: atom_id res chain seq x y z
N MET A 1 60.66 30.11 -18.88
CA MET A 1 60.36 29.53 -17.55
C MET A 1 59.05 30.01 -16.92
N ILE A 2 58.63 31.25 -17.14
CA ILE A 2 57.42 31.85 -16.51
C ILE A 2 56.10 31.22 -17.00
N ARG A 3 55.99 30.89 -18.30
CA ARG A 3 54.77 30.26 -18.87
C ARG A 3 54.42 28.90 -18.23
N LYS A 4 55.40 28.04 -17.95
CA LYS A 4 55.14 26.72 -17.34
C LYS A 4 54.65 26.83 -15.88
N LYS A 5 55.12 27.84 -15.12
CA LYS A 5 54.66 28.07 -13.74
C LYS A 5 53.22 28.60 -13.69
N LEU A 6 52.83 29.43 -14.67
CA LEU A 6 51.47 29.96 -14.76
C LEU A 6 50.44 28.88 -15.11
N THR A 7 50.78 27.95 -16.02
CA THR A 7 49.90 26.83 -16.38
C THR A 7 49.68 25.88 -15.22
N ILE A 8 50.72 25.58 -14.42
CA ILE A 8 50.60 24.71 -13.25
C ILE A 8 49.72 25.36 -12.17
N ALA A 9 49.90 26.66 -11.92
CA ALA A 9 49.06 27.39 -10.96
C ALA A 9 47.59 27.44 -11.38
N MET A 10 47.31 27.60 -12.68
CA MET A 10 45.95 27.63 -13.22
C MET A 10 45.27 26.25 -13.18
N VAL A 11 46.01 25.17 -13.43
CA VAL A 11 45.50 23.79 -13.29
C VAL A 11 45.22 23.44 -11.84
N LEU A 12 46.08 23.87 -10.90
CA LEU A 12 45.83 23.72 -9.46
C LEU A 12 44.61 24.54 -8.99
N LEU A 13 44.41 25.74 -9.52
CA LEU A 13 43.24 26.56 -9.22
C LEU A 13 41.95 25.91 -9.76
N LEU A 14 41.98 25.36 -10.98
CA LEU A 14 40.86 24.63 -11.58
C LEU A 14 40.52 23.33 -10.84
N LEU A 15 41.53 22.60 -10.35
CA LEU A 15 41.34 21.43 -9.48
C LEU A 15 40.81 21.80 -8.09
N MET A 16 41.18 22.97 -7.55
CA MET A 16 40.55 23.48 -6.32
C MET A 16 39.09 23.86 -6.53
N PHE A 17 38.73 24.41 -7.70
CA PHE A 17 37.31 24.67 -8.03
C PHE A 17 36.48 23.39 -8.18
N SER A 18 37.07 22.26 -8.61
CA SER A 18 36.36 20.97 -8.64
C SER A 18 36.26 20.27 -7.28
N LEU A 19 37.08 20.66 -6.31
CA LEU A 19 37.01 20.14 -4.93
C LEU A 19 36.13 21.03 -4.02
N CYS A 20 35.86 22.27 -4.43
CA CYS A 20 34.94 23.19 -3.76
C CYS A 20 33.49 23.13 -4.29
N SER A 21 33.17 22.28 -5.27
CA SER A 21 31.80 21.81 -5.42
C SER A 21 31.52 20.81 -4.30
N CYS A 22 31.34 21.31 -3.08
CA CYS A 22 30.46 20.63 -2.14
C CYS A 22 29.18 20.39 -2.93
N GLY A 23 28.89 19.12 -3.22
CA GLY A 23 27.73 18.76 -4.02
C GLY A 23 26.53 19.43 -3.39
N GLN A 24 25.98 20.44 -4.06
CA GLN A 24 24.60 20.82 -3.80
C GLN A 24 23.82 19.57 -4.16
N VAL A 25 23.45 18.80 -3.13
CA VAL A 25 22.46 17.76 -3.30
C VAL A 25 21.22 18.51 -3.78
N ASN A 26 20.87 18.28 -5.04
CA ASN A 26 19.67 18.84 -5.61
C ASN A 26 18.52 18.03 -5.02
N TYR A 27 17.90 18.53 -3.95
CA TYR A 27 16.81 17.84 -3.27
C TYR A 27 15.53 17.96 -4.10
N LYS A 28 15.45 17.24 -5.21
CA LYS A 28 14.24 17.13 -6.02
C LYS A 28 13.33 16.01 -5.50
N SER A 29 12.02 16.16 -5.66
CA SER A 29 11.03 15.16 -5.27
C SER A 29 11.30 13.83 -5.99
N MET A 30 11.60 13.88 -7.29
CA MET A 30 11.93 12.69 -8.09
C MET A 30 13.13 11.92 -7.51
N ASP A 31 14.16 12.60 -7.00
CA ASP A 31 15.32 11.95 -6.37
C ASP A 31 14.94 11.31 -5.02
N ALA A 32 14.07 11.97 -4.25
CA ALA A 32 13.54 11.44 -2.99
C ALA A 32 12.60 10.24 -3.20
N TYR A 33 11.67 10.33 -4.16
CA TYR A 33 10.76 9.24 -4.54
C TYR A 33 11.52 8.05 -5.08
N THR A 34 12.46 8.31 -5.99
CA THR A 34 13.33 7.29 -6.53
C THR A 34 14.19 6.66 -5.44
N ALA A 35 14.62 7.39 -4.40
CA ALA A 35 15.35 6.84 -3.26
C ALA A 35 14.46 6.02 -2.29
N ASN A 36 13.15 6.21 -2.35
CA ASN A 36 12.18 5.59 -1.45
C ASN A 36 11.16 4.70 -2.15
N SER A 37 11.43 4.26 -3.39
CA SER A 37 10.69 3.16 -3.98
C SER A 37 10.89 1.91 -3.12
N MET A 38 9.86 1.10 -2.93
CA MET A 38 9.94 -0.08 -2.07
C MET A 38 11.05 -1.05 -2.50
N ASP A 39 11.30 -1.20 -3.79
CA ASP A 39 12.43 -2.00 -4.33
C ASP A 39 13.82 -1.52 -3.87
N LYS A 40 13.96 -0.27 -3.40
CA LYS A 40 15.20 0.26 -2.83
C LYS A 40 15.19 0.28 -1.30
N LEU A 41 14.01 0.41 -0.71
CA LEU A 41 13.86 0.39 0.74
C LEU A 41 14.01 -1.02 1.30
N VAL A 42 13.55 -2.01 0.55
CA VAL A 42 13.55 -3.44 0.88
C VAL A 42 14.22 -4.19 -0.27
N SER A 43 15.44 -4.65 -0.02
CA SER A 43 16.32 -5.22 -1.05
C SER A 43 16.79 -6.64 -0.74
N LYS A 44 16.53 -7.13 0.48
CA LYS A 44 17.00 -8.43 0.97
C LYS A 44 15.91 -9.11 1.79
N ALA A 45 15.96 -10.43 1.82
CA ALA A 45 15.16 -11.25 2.73
C ALA A 45 15.28 -10.76 4.17
N GLY A 46 14.14 -10.71 4.88
CA GLY A 46 14.02 -10.19 6.24
C GLY A 46 14.01 -8.66 6.37
N GLU A 47 14.23 -7.89 5.29
CA GLU A 47 14.08 -6.43 5.33
C GLU A 47 12.61 -6.02 5.25
N ASN A 48 12.27 -4.92 5.92
CA ASN A 48 10.94 -4.35 5.87
C ASN A 48 10.92 -2.85 6.11
N VAL A 49 9.78 -2.25 5.77
CA VAL A 49 9.42 -0.92 6.22
C VAL A 49 8.10 -1.02 6.97
N TYR A 50 8.13 -0.51 8.18
CA TYR A 50 6.96 -0.35 9.02
C TYR A 50 6.52 1.12 8.98
N MET A 51 5.22 1.35 8.83
CA MET A 51 4.60 2.65 8.99
C MET A 51 3.52 2.58 10.05
N LYS A 52 3.49 3.60 10.90
CA LYS A 52 2.33 3.89 11.75
C LYS A 52 1.67 5.13 11.19
N GLY A 53 0.38 5.06 10.92
CA GLY A 53 -0.41 6.19 10.46
C GLY A 53 -1.58 6.50 11.37
N HIS A 54 -2.05 7.73 11.23
CA HIS A 54 -3.21 8.29 11.88
C HIS A 54 -4.00 9.05 10.81
N GLN A 55 -5.24 8.64 10.57
CA GLN A 55 -6.14 9.34 9.67
C GLN A 55 -7.33 9.89 10.47
N LYS A 56 -7.64 11.15 10.21
CA LYS A 56 -8.78 11.84 10.78
C LYS A 56 -9.63 12.48 9.69
N THR A 57 -10.94 12.27 9.75
CA THR A 57 -11.97 12.97 8.96
C THR A 57 -13.04 13.50 9.91
N ALA A 58 -14.06 14.18 9.38
CA ALA A 58 -15.21 14.59 10.19
C ALA A 58 -15.99 13.40 10.80
N GLU A 59 -15.93 12.22 10.17
CA GLU A 59 -16.76 11.05 10.52
C GLU A 59 -15.98 9.96 11.26
N ARG A 60 -14.65 9.90 11.06
CA ARG A 60 -13.84 8.76 11.47
C ARG A 60 -12.44 9.21 11.88
N GLU A 61 -11.92 8.55 12.92
CA GLU A 61 -10.53 8.65 13.34
C GLU A 61 -9.98 7.23 13.48
N VAL A 62 -8.89 6.94 12.77
CA VAL A 62 -8.26 5.61 12.77
C VAL A 62 -6.76 5.72 12.83
N ASP A 63 -6.21 5.07 13.84
CA ASP A 63 -4.80 4.69 13.85
C ASP A 63 -4.63 3.36 13.15
N TYR A 64 -3.56 3.24 12.40
CA TYR A 64 -3.24 2.02 11.69
C TYR A 64 -1.73 1.80 11.61
N THR A 65 -1.37 0.57 11.30
CA THR A 65 0.00 0.17 10.98
C THR A 65 0.02 -0.58 9.68
N TYR A 66 1.09 -0.37 8.92
CA TYR A 66 1.38 -1.08 7.70
C TYR A 66 2.82 -1.60 7.76
N THR A 67 3.03 -2.85 7.42
CA THR A 67 4.37 -3.43 7.26
C THR A 67 4.47 -4.04 5.88
N VAL A 68 5.49 -3.64 5.13
CA VAL A 68 5.76 -4.16 3.79
C VAL A 68 7.21 -4.62 3.75
N GLY A 69 7.46 -5.82 3.25
CA GLY A 69 8.81 -6.34 3.26
C GLY A 69 9.01 -7.61 2.44
N LEU A 70 10.19 -8.20 2.62
CA LEU A 70 10.53 -9.53 2.11
C LEU A 70 10.66 -10.47 3.31
N ASP A 71 10.01 -11.61 3.26
CA ASP A 71 10.14 -12.64 4.29
C ASP A 71 11.56 -13.26 4.25
N GLU A 72 11.81 -14.26 5.09
CA GLU A 72 13.10 -14.96 5.14
C GLU A 72 13.44 -15.72 3.83
N ASN A 73 12.44 -16.01 3.00
CA ASN A 73 12.61 -16.66 1.70
C ASN A 73 12.75 -15.65 0.54
N GLY A 74 12.56 -14.35 0.81
CA GLY A 74 12.56 -13.30 -0.21
C GLY A 74 11.21 -13.10 -0.90
N GLU A 75 10.11 -13.63 -0.36
CA GLU A 75 8.76 -13.39 -0.84
C GLU A 75 8.21 -12.08 -0.29
N ARG A 76 7.53 -11.31 -1.15
CA ARG A 76 6.89 -10.06 -0.74
C ARG A 76 5.73 -10.38 0.19
N TYR A 77 5.63 -9.61 1.27
CA TYR A 77 4.46 -9.62 2.13
C TYR A 77 4.01 -8.20 2.46
N TYR A 78 2.76 -8.12 2.89
CA TYR A 78 2.11 -6.92 3.35
C TYR A 78 1.25 -7.24 4.57
N ILE A 79 1.26 -6.35 5.56
CA ILE A 79 0.44 -6.45 6.76
C ILE A 79 -0.18 -5.11 7.04
N TYR A 80 -1.50 -5.08 7.20
CA TYR A 80 -2.25 -3.95 7.71
C TYR A 80 -2.87 -4.32 9.05
N THR A 81 -2.87 -3.37 9.98
CA THR A 81 -3.65 -3.47 11.21
C THR A 81 -4.25 -2.12 11.55
N ASP A 82 -5.49 -2.08 12.02
CA ASP A 82 -6.11 -0.86 12.53
C ASP A 82 -6.42 -0.90 14.03
N ASN A 83 -6.77 0.25 14.60
CA ASN A 83 -7.09 0.39 16.01
C ASN A 83 -8.37 -0.34 16.46
N ALA A 84 -9.23 -0.77 15.53
CA ALA A 84 -10.36 -1.63 15.81
C ALA A 84 -9.95 -3.11 15.89
N GLY A 85 -8.69 -3.43 15.57
CA GLY A 85 -8.16 -4.78 15.54
C GLY A 85 -8.43 -5.50 14.22
N TYR A 86 -8.86 -4.80 13.17
CA TYR A 86 -8.83 -5.39 11.83
C TYR A 86 -7.38 -5.65 11.45
N GLU A 87 -7.13 -6.83 10.90
CA GLU A 87 -5.80 -7.23 10.44
C GLU A 87 -5.94 -7.92 9.09
N GLU A 88 -5.07 -7.58 8.17
CA GLU A 88 -5.01 -8.15 6.83
C GLU A 88 -3.56 -8.39 6.44
N ILE A 89 -3.28 -9.60 6.01
CA ILE A 89 -1.97 -10.11 5.66
C ILE A 89 -2.07 -10.61 4.23
N VAL A 90 -1.18 -10.12 3.36
CA VAL A 90 -1.08 -10.56 1.98
C VAL A 90 0.34 -11.07 1.76
N GLU A 91 0.48 -12.37 1.50
CA GLU A 91 1.76 -13.04 1.26
C GLU A 91 1.54 -14.38 0.52
N GLY A 92 2.57 -14.85 -0.20
CA GLY A 92 2.59 -16.20 -0.76
C GLY A 92 1.40 -16.55 -1.68
N GLY A 93 0.85 -15.57 -2.42
CA GLY A 93 -0.30 -15.77 -3.30
C GLY A 93 -1.66 -15.72 -2.59
N ARG A 94 -1.71 -15.30 -1.33
CA ARG A 94 -2.90 -15.38 -0.47
C ARG A 94 -3.07 -14.11 0.34
N GLY A 95 -4.33 -13.80 0.64
CA GLY A 95 -4.70 -12.74 1.58
C GLY A 95 -5.49 -13.39 2.70
N TYR A 96 -5.29 -12.97 3.93
CA TYR A 96 -6.00 -13.53 5.08
C TYR A 96 -5.92 -12.57 6.26
N GLY A 97 -6.79 -12.75 7.25
CA GLY A 97 -6.83 -11.79 8.34
C GLY A 97 -7.97 -12.00 9.32
N TYR A 98 -8.24 -10.96 10.09
CA TYR A 98 -9.29 -10.94 11.09
C TYR A 98 -10.17 -9.70 10.93
N SER A 99 -11.49 -9.91 10.96
CA SER A 99 -12.46 -8.82 10.91
C SER A 99 -13.15 -8.63 12.27
N PRO A 100 -12.92 -7.50 12.97
CA PRO A 100 -13.60 -7.21 14.24
C PRO A 100 -15.11 -7.02 14.06
N LYS A 101 -15.57 -6.68 12.84
CA LYS A 101 -17.00 -6.54 12.51
C LYS A 101 -17.75 -7.87 12.59
N THR A 102 -17.12 -8.95 12.13
CA THR A 102 -17.71 -10.30 12.14
C THR A 102 -17.22 -11.15 13.31
N GLY A 103 -16.13 -10.73 13.97
CA GLY A 103 -15.46 -11.53 14.99
C GLY A 103 -14.80 -12.79 14.44
N LYS A 104 -14.53 -12.84 13.13
CA LYS A 104 -14.07 -14.04 12.43
C LYS A 104 -12.78 -13.79 11.65
N LEU A 105 -12.02 -14.86 11.53
CA LEU A 105 -10.94 -14.95 10.54
C LEU A 105 -11.52 -14.97 9.12
N PHE A 106 -10.72 -14.51 8.17
CA PHE A 106 -11.06 -14.53 6.76
C PHE A 106 -9.88 -14.96 5.88
N LEU A 107 -10.23 -15.48 4.71
CA LEU A 107 -9.34 -15.74 3.59
C LEU A 107 -9.80 -14.91 2.39
N VAL A 108 -8.87 -14.26 1.70
CA VAL A 108 -9.05 -13.63 0.39
C VAL A 108 -8.61 -14.62 -0.68
N ALA A 109 -9.57 -15.03 -1.50
CA ALA A 109 -9.32 -15.81 -2.69
C ALA A 109 -9.16 -14.87 -3.89
N TYR A 110 -7.92 -14.80 -4.39
CA TYR A 110 -7.60 -14.07 -5.60
C TYR A 110 -7.93 -14.90 -6.83
N ILE A 111 -8.68 -14.31 -7.75
CA ILE A 111 -9.10 -14.95 -9.01
C ILE A 111 -8.42 -14.22 -10.16
N GLY A 112 -7.78 -14.99 -11.06
CA GLY A 112 -7.03 -14.43 -12.17
C GLY A 112 -5.71 -13.80 -11.71
N ASP A 113 -5.43 -12.59 -12.17
CA ASP A 113 -4.23 -11.80 -11.84
C ASP A 113 -4.44 -10.85 -10.65
N ALA A 114 -5.58 -10.94 -9.96
CA ALA A 114 -5.94 -10.06 -8.86
C ALA A 114 -4.88 -9.98 -7.75
N TYR A 115 -4.24 -11.10 -7.41
CA TYR A 115 -3.16 -11.13 -6.41
C TYR A 115 -1.97 -10.26 -6.84
N GLU A 116 -1.50 -10.44 -8.08
CA GLU A 116 -0.33 -9.72 -8.58
C GLU A 116 -0.63 -8.24 -8.78
N SER A 117 -1.84 -7.91 -9.23
CA SER A 117 -2.30 -6.52 -9.31
C SER A 117 -2.30 -5.87 -7.93
N GLU A 118 -2.92 -6.52 -6.94
CA GLU A 118 -3.02 -5.99 -5.58
C GLU A 118 -1.65 -5.87 -4.91
N MET A 119 -0.79 -6.90 -5.01
CA MET A 119 0.56 -6.81 -4.47
C MET A 119 1.40 -5.75 -5.17
N ASN A 120 1.24 -5.55 -6.48
CA ASN A 120 1.92 -4.46 -7.18
C ASN A 120 1.43 -3.09 -6.71
N ASP A 121 0.12 -2.93 -6.53
CA ASP A 121 -0.45 -1.68 -6.02
C ASP A 121 0.03 -1.41 -4.60
N LEU A 122 -0.02 -2.40 -3.70
CA LEU A 122 0.46 -2.27 -2.31
C LEU A 122 1.95 -1.98 -2.24
N TRP A 123 2.77 -2.65 -3.06
CA TRP A 123 4.21 -2.45 -3.10
C TRP A 123 4.59 -1.06 -3.61
N ASN A 124 3.82 -0.50 -4.54
CA ASN A 124 4.08 0.82 -5.08
C ASN A 124 3.40 1.94 -4.29
N SER A 125 2.33 1.66 -3.55
CA SER A 125 1.53 2.68 -2.83
C SER A 125 2.19 3.23 -1.57
N PHE A 126 3.26 2.58 -1.11
CA PHE A 126 4.02 2.94 0.08
C PHE A 126 5.33 3.62 -0.34
N PRO A 127 5.78 4.74 0.26
CA PRO A 127 5.29 5.49 1.42
C PRO A 127 4.54 6.82 1.10
N ILE A 128 4.22 7.12 -0.16
CA ILE A 128 3.95 8.51 -0.61
C ILE A 128 2.73 8.64 -1.54
N VAL A 129 2.15 7.54 -2.02
CA VAL A 129 1.23 7.57 -3.19
C VAL A 129 -0.17 8.12 -2.90
N LEU A 130 -0.41 8.73 -1.74
CA LEU A 130 -1.72 9.34 -1.46
C LEU A 130 -1.88 10.76 -2.03
N CYS A 131 -0.80 11.42 -2.46
CA CYS A 131 -0.86 12.76 -3.06
C CYS A 131 0.26 13.00 -4.08
N GLY A 132 -0.08 13.47 -5.28
CA GLY A 132 0.87 13.97 -6.29
C GLY A 132 1.12 13.03 -7.48
N ASP A 133 1.54 13.62 -8.59
CA ASP A 133 2.14 12.98 -9.75
C ASP A 133 3.67 12.90 -9.55
N TYR A 134 4.16 11.71 -9.18
CA TYR A 134 5.57 11.46 -8.89
C TYR A 134 6.55 11.88 -10.00
N GLU A 135 6.08 12.05 -11.24
CA GLU A 135 6.90 12.52 -12.36
C GLU A 135 7.00 14.05 -12.43
N ASN A 136 6.06 14.80 -11.83
CA ASN A 136 5.93 16.24 -11.98
C ASN A 136 5.79 17.04 -10.66
N ASP A 137 5.79 16.37 -9.50
CA ASP A 137 5.54 16.99 -8.19
C ASP A 137 6.48 18.13 -7.79
N ASP A 138 7.68 18.21 -8.41
CA ASP A 138 8.64 19.29 -8.19
C ASP A 138 7.99 20.68 -8.36
N GLN A 139 6.98 20.81 -9.23
CA GLN A 139 6.28 22.07 -9.47
C GLN A 139 5.39 22.52 -8.29
N TYR A 140 5.01 21.59 -7.41
CA TYR A 140 4.15 21.83 -6.26
C TYR A 140 4.94 22.05 -4.97
N ILE A 141 6.27 21.96 -5.01
CA ILE A 141 7.13 22.25 -3.86
C ILE A 141 7.05 23.73 -3.51
N THR A 142 6.60 24.03 -2.30
CA THR A 142 6.55 25.39 -1.76
C THR A 142 7.80 25.74 -0.97
N SER A 143 8.46 24.76 -0.35
CA SER A 143 9.72 24.96 0.38
C SER A 143 10.46 23.65 0.63
N ILE A 144 11.79 23.76 0.73
CA ILE A 144 12.70 22.71 1.20
C ILE A 144 13.60 23.34 2.26
N GLU A 145 13.64 22.72 3.43
CA GLU A 145 14.48 23.16 4.54
C GLU A 145 15.32 22.00 5.06
N GLU A 146 16.62 22.20 5.20
CA GLU A 146 17.51 21.26 5.88
C GLU A 146 17.82 21.80 7.28
N LYS A 147 17.47 21.03 8.31
CA LYS A 147 17.72 21.38 9.71
C LYS A 147 18.29 20.19 10.47
N GLY A 148 19.57 20.29 10.83
CA GLY A 148 20.28 19.20 11.49
C GLY A 148 20.37 17.99 10.56
N ASN A 149 19.85 16.84 11.00
CA ASN A 149 19.90 15.59 10.23
C ASN A 149 18.63 15.32 9.40
N ASN A 150 17.76 16.32 9.24
CA ASN A 150 16.49 16.16 8.55
C ASN A 150 16.33 17.17 7.41
N ILE A 151 15.69 16.72 6.33
CA ILE A 151 15.15 17.56 5.27
C ILE A 151 13.63 17.56 5.43
N THR A 152 13.05 18.75 5.42
CA THR A 152 11.61 18.95 5.37
C THR A 152 11.24 19.48 3.99
N VAL A 153 10.30 18.84 3.31
CA VAL A 153 9.77 19.29 2.02
C VAL A 153 8.29 19.54 2.18
N ASN A 154 7.84 20.73 1.78
CA ASN A 154 6.43 21.11 1.80
C ASN A 154 5.90 21.21 0.38
N TYR A 155 4.74 20.60 0.15
CA TYR A 155 4.01 20.58 -1.10
C TYR A 155 2.65 21.22 -0.94
N ASP A 156 2.17 21.81 -2.03
CA ASP A 156 0.84 22.35 -2.16
C ASP A 156 0.24 21.89 -3.49
N PHE A 157 -0.55 20.82 -3.42
CA PHE A 157 -1.14 20.13 -4.55
C PHE A 157 -2.56 20.66 -4.80
N PRO A 158 -2.80 21.47 -5.86
CA PRO A 158 -4.14 21.90 -6.24
C PRO A 158 -4.85 20.79 -7.03
N ASP A 159 -6.13 20.56 -6.74
CA ASP A 159 -7.02 19.70 -7.54
C ASP A 159 -6.55 18.23 -7.75
N GLU A 160 -5.62 17.74 -6.92
CA GLU A 160 -4.85 16.49 -7.12
C GLU A 160 -5.48 15.24 -6.49
N THR A 161 -6.81 15.20 -6.32
CA THR A 161 -7.49 13.94 -5.94
C THR A 161 -8.57 13.62 -6.97
N GLY A 162 -8.80 12.33 -7.26
CA GLY A 162 -9.83 11.88 -8.22
C GLY A 162 -11.26 12.31 -7.87
N GLU A 163 -11.46 12.88 -6.68
CA GLU A 163 -12.72 13.42 -6.15
C GLU A 163 -12.63 14.93 -5.84
N ALA A 164 -11.54 15.61 -6.19
CA ALA A 164 -11.33 17.02 -5.84
C ALA A 164 -12.23 17.93 -6.70
N GLU A 165 -13.06 18.72 -6.02
CA GLU A 165 -13.69 19.88 -6.63
C GLU A 165 -12.65 20.95 -6.96
N GLU A 166 -12.86 21.70 -8.04
CA GLU A 166 -11.99 22.82 -8.42
C GLU A 166 -11.80 23.78 -7.23
N GLY A 167 -10.55 24.05 -6.88
CA GLY A 167 -10.16 24.89 -5.74
C GLY A 167 -9.85 24.12 -4.47
N ALA A 168 -10.05 22.79 -4.43
CA ALA A 168 -9.57 21.95 -3.36
C ALA A 168 -8.04 21.79 -3.42
N ARG A 169 -7.42 21.54 -2.26
CA ARG A 169 -5.96 21.47 -2.12
C ARG A 169 -5.54 20.40 -1.15
N VAL A 170 -4.34 19.87 -1.34
CA VAL A 170 -3.67 19.03 -0.34
C VAL A 170 -2.32 19.63 0.02
N LEU A 171 -2.18 20.02 1.28
CA LEU A 171 -0.91 20.51 1.82
C LEU A 171 -0.18 19.33 2.44
N THR A 172 0.99 18.99 1.92
CA THR A 172 1.75 17.84 2.42
C THR A 172 3.14 18.24 2.86
N THR A 173 3.50 17.86 4.08
CA THR A 173 4.85 17.99 4.63
C THR A 173 5.47 16.61 4.76
N TYR A 174 6.61 16.40 4.12
CA TYR A 174 7.44 15.22 4.31
C TYR A 174 8.69 15.58 5.09
N VAL A 175 9.10 14.67 5.98
CA VAL A 175 10.38 14.75 6.68
C VAL A 175 11.19 13.52 6.35
N ALA A 176 12.39 13.74 5.82
CA ALA A 176 13.34 12.69 5.46
C ALA A 176 14.66 12.86 6.22
N ASP A 177 15.41 11.76 6.35
CA ASP A 177 16.79 11.80 6.81
C ASP A 177 17.69 12.50 5.78
N ALA A 178 18.45 13.52 6.18
CA ALA A 178 19.26 14.30 5.25
C ALA A 178 20.37 13.47 4.58
N LYS A 179 20.87 12.43 5.25
CA LYS A 179 21.97 11.60 4.76
C LYS A 179 21.49 10.46 3.87
N THR A 180 20.42 9.80 4.30
CA THR A 180 19.92 8.57 3.65
C THR A 180 18.72 8.83 2.74
N LEU A 181 18.13 10.03 2.81
CA LEU A 181 16.89 10.42 2.15
C LEU A 181 15.67 9.57 2.54
N PHE A 182 15.80 8.71 3.56
CA PHE A 182 14.70 7.88 4.02
C PHE A 182 13.59 8.72 4.64
N PHE A 183 12.35 8.56 4.16
CA PHE A 183 11.19 9.21 4.76
C PHE A 183 10.99 8.71 6.20
N LYS A 184 10.85 9.66 7.12
CA LYS A 184 10.62 9.41 8.55
C LYS A 184 9.17 9.66 8.93
N SER A 185 8.55 10.65 8.30
CA SER A 185 7.15 11.00 8.57
C SER A 185 6.56 11.83 7.45
N SER A 186 5.23 11.80 7.35
CA SER A 186 4.45 12.72 6.53
C SER A 186 3.27 13.30 7.31
N LYS A 187 2.82 14.47 6.89
CA LYS A 187 1.53 15.04 7.26
C LYS A 187 0.87 15.62 6.03
N SER A 188 -0.31 15.13 5.69
CA SER A 188 -1.14 15.65 4.60
C SER A 188 -2.43 16.21 5.16
N VAL A 189 -2.78 17.44 4.77
CA VAL A 189 -4.00 18.14 5.16
C VAL A 189 -4.80 18.45 3.90
N PHE A 190 -5.99 17.87 3.82
CA PHE A 190 -6.91 18.02 2.70
C PHE A 190 -7.87 19.17 2.99
N ILE A 191 -7.96 20.12 2.06
CA ILE A 191 -8.69 21.37 2.19
C ILE A 191 -9.68 21.45 1.03
N ALA A 192 -10.97 21.61 1.32
CA ALA A 192 -12.01 21.82 0.31
C ALA A 192 -11.91 23.22 -0.32
N ALA A 193 -12.62 23.45 -1.42
CA ALA A 193 -12.63 24.74 -2.13
C ALA A 193 -13.08 25.93 -1.26
N ASP A 194 -13.89 25.68 -0.23
CA ASP A 194 -14.34 26.70 0.74
C ASP A 194 -13.31 27.01 1.84
N GLY A 195 -12.16 26.32 1.84
CA GLY A 195 -11.09 26.45 2.82
C GLY A 195 -11.24 25.53 4.05
N THR A 196 -12.26 24.69 4.11
CA THR A 196 -12.48 23.76 5.23
C THR A 196 -11.52 22.57 5.16
N GLU A 197 -10.89 22.23 6.29
CA GLU A 197 -10.13 20.97 6.42
C GLU A 197 -11.11 19.78 6.47
N THR A 198 -10.95 18.84 5.54
CA THR A 198 -11.84 17.66 5.42
C THR A 198 -11.19 16.38 5.94
N LYS A 199 -9.86 16.30 5.85
CA LYS A 199 -9.08 15.11 6.22
C LYS A 199 -7.66 15.48 6.58
N THR A 200 -7.11 14.82 7.59
CA THR A 200 -5.68 14.84 7.91
C THR A 200 -5.15 13.41 7.94
N ILE A 201 -3.98 13.19 7.34
CA ILE A 201 -3.22 11.95 7.45
C ILE A 201 -1.85 12.29 8.01
N GLU A 202 -1.45 11.61 9.08
CA GLU A 202 -0.10 11.69 9.65
C GLU A 202 0.52 10.30 9.64
N THR A 203 1.78 10.19 9.23
CA THR A 203 2.48 8.90 9.21
C THR A 203 3.88 9.02 9.78
N THR A 204 4.39 7.92 10.31
CA THR A 204 5.78 7.74 10.75
C THR A 204 6.31 6.42 10.23
N MET A 205 7.59 6.36 9.90
CA MET A 205 8.20 5.22 9.21
C MET A 205 9.47 4.75 9.92
N GLU A 206 9.65 3.44 9.96
CA GLU A 206 10.78 2.75 10.57
C GLU A 206 11.25 1.63 9.62
N ARG A 207 12.56 1.41 9.50
CA ARG A 207 13.11 0.28 8.74
C ARG A 207 13.34 -0.92 9.66
N ASN A 208 13.13 -2.11 9.11
CA ASN A 208 13.47 -3.40 9.69
C ASN A 208 12.92 -3.55 11.11
N LYS A 209 11.67 -3.11 11.31
CA LYS A 209 10.98 -3.32 12.56
C LYS A 209 10.56 -4.79 12.63
N ALA A 210 10.99 -5.50 13.65
CA ALA A 210 10.57 -6.87 13.84
C ALA A 210 9.03 -6.93 13.98
N TYR A 211 8.42 -7.85 13.26
CA TYR A 211 7.01 -8.19 13.38
C TYR A 211 6.87 -9.71 13.44
N THR A 212 5.73 -10.18 13.91
CA THR A 212 5.42 -11.61 13.96
C THR A 212 3.95 -11.75 13.63
N ILE A 213 3.64 -12.67 12.72
CA ILE A 213 2.26 -13.03 12.40
C ILE A 213 1.75 -13.95 13.52
N ASP A 214 0.57 -13.61 14.04
CA ASP A 214 -0.07 -14.39 15.11
C ASP A 214 -0.37 -15.83 14.65
N GLU A 215 0.00 -16.82 15.47
CA GLU A 215 -0.20 -18.24 15.16
C GLU A 215 -1.68 -18.61 14.94
N LYS A 216 -2.64 -17.78 15.41
CA LYS A 216 -4.07 -17.97 15.15
C LYS A 216 -4.40 -18.12 13.66
N TYR A 217 -3.59 -17.51 12.78
CA TYR A 217 -3.81 -17.57 11.33
C TYR A 217 -3.49 -18.93 10.73
N ASN A 218 -2.65 -19.75 11.39
CA ASN A 218 -2.37 -21.11 10.94
C ASN A 218 -3.64 -21.96 10.82
N TYR A 219 -4.66 -21.68 11.65
CA TYR A 219 -5.94 -22.38 11.62
C TYR A 219 -6.63 -22.28 10.25
N ILE A 220 -6.50 -21.15 9.55
CA ILE A 220 -7.10 -20.92 8.22
C ILE A 220 -6.61 -21.95 7.20
N PHE A 221 -5.40 -22.47 7.39
CA PHE A 221 -4.73 -23.39 6.48
C PHE A 221 -4.76 -24.84 6.97
N THR A 222 -5.61 -25.16 7.94
CA THR A 222 -5.79 -26.53 8.42
C THR A 222 -6.80 -27.28 7.55
N ASP A 223 -6.54 -28.57 7.32
CA ASP A 223 -7.46 -29.48 6.60
C ASP A 223 -8.51 -30.11 7.54
N GLU A 224 -8.73 -29.51 8.71
CA GLU A 224 -9.68 -29.98 9.71
C GLU A 224 -10.97 -29.19 9.63
N ASN A 225 -12.11 -29.89 9.72
CA ASN A 225 -13.43 -29.26 9.80
C ASN A 225 -13.67 -28.21 8.70
N THR A 226 -13.36 -28.58 7.46
CA THR A 226 -13.39 -27.67 6.30
C THR A 226 -14.73 -27.67 5.58
N ARG A 227 -15.04 -26.55 4.91
CA ARG A 227 -16.08 -26.44 3.87
C ARG A 227 -15.46 -26.32 2.49
N THR A 228 -16.26 -26.60 1.46
CA THR A 228 -15.88 -26.41 0.06
C THR A 228 -16.61 -25.19 -0.52
N VAL A 229 -15.85 -24.26 -1.07
CA VAL A 229 -16.38 -23.14 -1.85
C VAL A 229 -15.94 -23.31 -3.30
N THR A 230 -16.90 -23.50 -4.19
CA THR A 230 -16.67 -23.57 -5.65
C THR A 230 -17.00 -22.21 -6.25
N VAL A 231 -16.04 -21.61 -6.94
CA VAL A 231 -16.23 -20.33 -7.66
C VAL A 231 -16.16 -20.63 -9.15
N ILE A 232 -17.21 -20.28 -9.88
CA ILE A 232 -17.31 -20.47 -11.34
C ILE A 232 -17.34 -19.09 -11.99
N VAL A 233 -16.29 -18.76 -12.72
CA VAL A 233 -16.15 -17.49 -13.47
C VAL A 233 -16.67 -17.70 -14.88
N ASN A 234 -17.42 -16.73 -15.40
CA ASN A 234 -17.96 -16.75 -16.77
C ASN A 234 -18.75 -18.03 -17.12
N PRO A 235 -19.73 -18.43 -16.29
CA PRO A 235 -20.45 -19.69 -16.47
C PRO A 235 -21.16 -19.76 -17.82
N GLY A 236 -21.07 -20.92 -18.48
CA GLY A 236 -21.70 -21.21 -19.77
C GLY A 236 -21.01 -20.58 -20.98
N THR A 237 -19.84 -19.96 -20.79
CA THR A 237 -19.06 -19.34 -21.88
C THR A 237 -17.82 -20.17 -22.23
N ALA A 238 -17.15 -19.83 -23.33
CA ALA A 238 -15.87 -20.44 -23.69
C ALA A 238 -14.72 -20.07 -22.73
N GLU A 239 -14.92 -19.05 -21.90
CA GLU A 239 -13.96 -18.52 -20.92
C GLU A 239 -14.28 -19.01 -19.50
N GLU A 240 -15.17 -20.00 -19.35
CA GLU A 240 -15.55 -20.54 -18.05
C GLU A 240 -14.32 -21.09 -17.29
N GLN A 241 -14.17 -20.69 -16.03
CA GLN A 241 -13.16 -21.22 -15.13
C GLN A 241 -13.79 -21.69 -13.83
N THR A 242 -13.34 -22.83 -13.32
CA THR A 242 -13.78 -23.33 -12.01
C THR A 242 -12.60 -23.33 -11.04
N HIS A 243 -12.81 -22.67 -9.90
CA HIS A 243 -11.88 -22.60 -8.79
C HIS A 243 -12.52 -23.28 -7.58
N VAL A 244 -11.76 -24.07 -6.83
CA VAL A 244 -12.25 -24.78 -5.64
C VAL A 244 -11.36 -24.45 -4.47
N PHE A 245 -11.99 -23.90 -3.42
CA PHE A 245 -11.32 -23.53 -2.18
C PHE A 245 -11.80 -24.43 -1.05
N MET A 246 -10.84 -24.91 -0.26
CA MET A 246 -11.08 -25.60 1.00
C MET A 246 -10.57 -24.71 2.13
N LEU A 247 -11.42 -24.46 3.12
CA LEU A 247 -11.12 -23.62 4.27
C LEU A 247 -12.00 -24.04 5.46
N PRO A 248 -11.62 -23.75 6.71
CA PRO A 248 -12.42 -24.10 7.88
C PRO A 248 -13.87 -23.57 7.81
N ILE A 249 -14.82 -24.30 8.39
CA ILE A 249 -16.26 -23.99 8.30
C ILE A 249 -16.64 -22.65 8.93
N ASP A 250 -15.82 -22.09 9.80
CA ASP A 250 -16.07 -20.84 10.53
C ASP A 250 -15.30 -19.63 9.96
N VAL A 251 -14.52 -19.84 8.90
CA VAL A 251 -13.71 -18.81 8.21
C VAL A 251 -14.48 -18.19 7.04
N THR A 252 -14.47 -16.86 7.01
CA THR A 252 -15.08 -16.06 5.94
C THR A 252 -14.23 -16.15 4.68
N ILE A 253 -14.86 -16.19 3.49
CA ILE A 253 -14.14 -16.05 2.22
C ILE A 253 -14.51 -14.73 1.58
N TYR A 254 -13.50 -13.95 1.20
CA TYR A 254 -13.62 -12.78 0.32
C TYR A 254 -13.07 -13.15 -1.05
N LEU A 255 -13.68 -12.63 -2.12
CA LEU A 255 -13.22 -12.86 -3.48
C LEU A 255 -12.63 -11.54 -3.99
N SER A 256 -11.37 -11.56 -4.40
CA SER A 256 -10.73 -10.43 -5.09
C SER A 256 -10.54 -10.80 -6.56
N THR A 257 -11.00 -9.94 -7.46
CA THR A 257 -11.08 -10.18 -8.90
C THR A 257 -10.64 -8.93 -9.67
N GLN A 258 -9.91 -9.13 -10.77
CA GLN A 258 -9.63 -8.09 -11.76
C GLN A 258 -10.07 -8.60 -13.15
N PRO A 259 -10.92 -7.87 -13.89
CA PRO A 259 -11.69 -6.68 -13.47
C PRO A 259 -12.70 -7.04 -12.36
N GLU A 260 -13.38 -6.03 -11.82
CA GLU A 260 -14.47 -6.23 -10.85
C GLU A 260 -15.57 -7.15 -11.41
N MET A 261 -15.97 -8.13 -10.60
CA MET A 261 -16.98 -9.13 -10.93
C MET A 261 -18.18 -9.02 -9.99
N LYS A 262 -19.39 -9.24 -10.51
CA LYS A 262 -20.61 -9.44 -9.73
C LYS A 262 -20.79 -10.91 -9.38
N ALA A 263 -21.25 -11.18 -8.16
CA ALA A 263 -21.48 -12.52 -7.64
C ALA A 263 -22.95 -12.94 -7.66
N TYR A 264 -23.20 -14.20 -8.03
CA TYR A 264 -24.53 -14.78 -8.21
C TYR A 264 -24.65 -16.14 -7.54
N ALA A 265 -25.88 -16.48 -7.15
CA ALA A 265 -26.22 -17.76 -6.52
C ALA A 265 -26.56 -18.88 -7.54
N ASN A 266 -26.70 -18.55 -8.82
CA ASN A 266 -27.09 -19.49 -9.87
C ASN A 266 -26.26 -19.34 -11.15
N ALA A 267 -26.12 -20.43 -11.91
CA ALA A 267 -25.31 -20.48 -13.14
C ALA A 267 -25.82 -19.55 -14.27
N ALA A 268 -27.10 -19.19 -14.25
CA ALA A 268 -27.66 -18.24 -15.20
C ALA A 268 -27.34 -16.78 -14.84
N CYS A 269 -26.70 -16.53 -13.68
CA CYS A 269 -26.35 -15.21 -13.16
C CYS A 269 -27.51 -14.21 -13.13
N THR A 270 -28.67 -14.68 -12.65
CA THR A 270 -29.88 -13.86 -12.52
C THR A 270 -30.29 -13.59 -11.08
N ILE A 271 -29.72 -14.34 -10.13
CA ILE A 271 -29.98 -14.19 -8.70
C ILE A 271 -28.69 -13.71 -8.04
N PRO A 272 -28.63 -12.46 -7.56
CA PRO A 272 -27.47 -11.97 -6.81
C PRO A 272 -27.15 -12.90 -5.64
N LEU A 273 -25.86 -13.07 -5.34
CA LEU A 273 -25.44 -13.89 -4.20
C LEU A 273 -25.99 -13.25 -2.91
N PRO A 274 -26.84 -13.95 -2.13
CA PRO A 274 -27.31 -13.42 -0.86
C PRO A 274 -26.18 -13.37 0.16
N ALA A 275 -26.38 -12.61 1.24
CA ALA A 275 -25.50 -12.71 2.40
C ALA A 275 -25.47 -14.16 2.90
N ALA A 276 -24.30 -14.63 3.31
CA ALA A 276 -24.16 -15.98 3.83
C ALA A 276 -24.98 -16.17 5.11
N GLU A 277 -25.87 -17.15 5.11
CA GLU A 277 -26.59 -17.58 6.31
C GLU A 277 -25.71 -18.55 7.11
N LEU A 278 -25.39 -18.16 8.35
CA LEU A 278 -24.66 -19.00 9.28
C LEU A 278 -25.61 -19.95 10.02
N ASP A 279 -25.13 -21.12 10.40
CA ASP A 279 -25.87 -22.04 11.26
C ASP A 279 -25.94 -21.54 12.73
N GLU A 280 -26.63 -22.29 13.59
CA GLU A 280 -26.79 -21.97 15.02
C GLU A 280 -25.46 -21.89 15.80
N ASN A 281 -24.39 -22.46 15.25
CA ASN A 281 -23.04 -22.45 15.83
C ASN A 281 -22.15 -21.37 15.18
N GLY A 282 -22.69 -20.57 14.25
CA GLY A 282 -21.95 -19.53 13.55
C GLY A 282 -21.07 -20.06 12.42
N ASN A 283 -21.34 -21.26 11.89
CA ASN A 283 -20.59 -21.85 10.78
C ASN A 283 -21.24 -21.56 9.43
N TYR A 284 -20.40 -21.49 8.40
CA TYR A 284 -20.83 -21.40 7.00
C TYR A 284 -21.29 -22.78 6.47
N PRO A 285 -22.12 -22.79 5.41
CA PRO A 285 -22.52 -24.03 4.75
C PRO A 285 -21.32 -24.87 4.29
N LEU A 286 -21.41 -26.20 4.46
CA LEU A 286 -20.35 -27.15 4.06
C LEU A 286 -20.02 -27.08 2.57
N LYS A 287 -20.99 -26.68 1.74
CA LYS A 287 -20.82 -26.48 0.30
C LYS A 287 -21.43 -25.15 -0.10
N THR A 288 -20.66 -24.35 -0.82
CA THR A 288 -21.13 -23.10 -1.43
C THR A 288 -20.66 -23.07 -2.87
N THR A 289 -21.56 -22.73 -3.79
CA THR A 289 -21.19 -22.43 -5.18
C THR A 289 -21.48 -20.96 -5.45
N ILE A 290 -20.50 -20.24 -5.95
CA ILE A 290 -20.57 -18.82 -6.30
C ILE A 290 -20.29 -18.71 -7.79
N TYR A 291 -21.12 -17.95 -8.50
CA TYR A 291 -20.94 -17.68 -9.93
C TYR A 291 -20.53 -16.22 -10.11
N LEU A 292 -19.50 -15.97 -10.92
CA LEU A 292 -18.96 -14.64 -11.17
C LEU A 292 -19.12 -14.23 -12.63
N LEU A 293 -19.54 -12.99 -12.88
CA LEU A 293 -19.52 -12.34 -14.19
C LEU A 293 -18.97 -10.91 -14.09
N PRO A 294 -18.35 -10.37 -15.15
CA PRO A 294 -17.87 -8.99 -15.16
C PRO A 294 -19.00 -8.03 -14.80
N ALA A 295 -18.69 -7.05 -13.95
CA ALA A 295 -19.62 -5.96 -13.72
C ALA A 295 -19.84 -5.20 -15.04
N GLU A 296 -21.09 -5.07 -15.48
CA GLU A 296 -21.43 -4.13 -16.55
C GLU A 296 -21.00 -2.72 -16.13
N LYS A 297 -20.25 -2.04 -17.01
CA LYS A 297 -19.86 -0.63 -16.85
C LYS A 297 -21.05 0.31 -16.99
#